data_AF-A0A1W1ZE13-F1
#
_entry.id   AF-A0A1W1ZE13-F1
#
_cell.length_a   1.000
_cell.length_b   1.000
_cell.length_c   1.000
_cell.angle_alpha   90.00
_cell.angle_beta   90.00
_cell.angle_gamma   90.00
#
_symmetry.space_group_name_H-M   'P 1'
#
loop_
_entity.id
_entity.type
_entity.pdbx_description
1 polymer ?
#
loop_
_entity_poly.entity_id
_entity_poly.type
_entity_poly.pdbx_seq_one_letter_code
_entity_poly.pdbx_strand_id
1 'polypeptide(L)'
;MKNIVLILSVLFLITSCSSSIYNKYSKYNRFDKEDGMLRFYNEELNVKSLSFNDYKFASNLGEFKSISKDSKPLFENVIVYARKTGTDQDFYIIKMNYVNVRPDYQIIKHHGEKGTLFLLISKNTAEEDAKRIEEEFGKLIK
;
A
#
# COMPACT_ATOMS: atom_id res chain seq x y z
N MET A 1 48.04 14.58 0.45
CA MET A 1 46.82 14.64 -0.38
C MET A 1 46.35 13.23 -0.81
N LYS A 2 46.18 12.29 0.14
CA LYS A 2 45.80 10.90 -0.16
C LYS A 2 44.52 10.45 0.57
N ASN A 3 44.05 11.25 1.53
CA ASN A 3 42.92 10.89 2.40
C ASN A 3 41.61 11.60 2.03
N ILE A 4 41.63 12.57 1.11
CA ILE A 4 40.43 13.32 0.68
C ILE A 4 39.63 12.51 -0.37
N VAL A 5 40.30 11.66 -1.15
CA VAL A 5 39.67 10.84 -2.20
C VAL A 5 38.82 9.69 -1.61
N LEU A 6 39.16 9.23 -0.39
CA LEU A 6 38.43 8.14 0.28
C LEU A 6 37.09 8.62 0.88
N ILE A 7 36.97 9.90 1.23
CA ILE A 7 35.74 10.46 1.82
C ILE A 7 34.70 10.74 0.72
N LEU A 8 35.13 11.14 -0.48
CA LEU A 8 34.22 11.38 -1.61
C LEU A 8 33.61 10.11 -2.20
N SER A 9 34.28 8.95 -2.04
CA SER A 9 33.81 7.67 -2.58
C SER A 9 32.75 6.99 -1.69
N VAL A 10 32.67 7.34 -0.41
CA VAL A 10 31.62 6.86 0.52
C VAL A 10 30.33 7.69 0.40
N LEU A 11 30.41 8.94 -0.05
CA LEU A 11 29.25 9.81 -0.26
C LEU A 11 28.44 9.47 -1.53
N PHE A 12 29.01 8.71 -2.48
CA PHE A 12 28.32 8.32 -3.71
C PHE A 12 27.47 7.03 -3.59
N LEU A 13 27.56 6.30 -2.48
CA LEU A 13 26.82 5.04 -2.27
C LEU A 13 25.42 5.21 -1.66
N ILE A 14 25.02 6.44 -1.33
CA ILE A 14 23.69 6.72 -0.76
C ILE A 14 22.67 7.24 -1.79
N THR A 15 23.06 7.39 -3.06
CA THR A 15 22.18 7.91 -4.12
C THR A 15 21.54 6.83 -4.97
N SER A 16 21.59 5.55 -4.56
CA SER A 16 20.67 4.56 -5.10
C SER A 16 19.27 4.84 -4.56
N CYS A 17 18.63 5.87 -5.12
CA CYS A 17 17.18 6.02 -5.21
C CYS A 17 16.65 4.79 -5.96
N SER A 18 16.65 3.64 -5.31
CA SER A 18 15.71 2.59 -5.63
C SER A 18 14.35 3.26 -5.53
N SER A 19 13.60 3.32 -6.64
CA SER A 19 12.18 3.64 -6.60
C SER A 19 11.58 2.72 -5.56
N SER A 20 11.29 3.26 -4.38
CA SER A 20 10.82 2.44 -3.27
C SER A 20 9.44 1.92 -3.68
N ILE A 21 9.34 0.61 -3.90
CA ILE A 21 8.11 -0.10 -4.23
C ILE A 21 6.99 0.33 -3.26
N TYR A 22 7.35 0.50 -1.98
CA TYR A 22 6.50 1.09 -0.97
C TYR A 22 6.75 2.60 -0.87
N ASN A 23 5.67 3.36 -0.87
CA ASN A 23 5.74 4.80 -0.73
C ASN A 23 6.24 5.18 0.68
N LYS A 24 6.89 6.36 0.81
CA LYS A 24 7.37 6.88 2.10
C LYS A 24 6.30 6.95 3.20
N TYR A 25 5.03 7.05 2.83
CA TYR A 25 3.93 7.12 3.79
C TYR A 25 3.55 5.75 4.38
N SER A 26 3.95 4.63 3.77
CA SER A 26 3.65 3.28 4.28
C SER A 26 4.18 3.03 5.70
N LYS A 27 5.28 3.68 6.10
CA LYS A 27 5.83 3.56 7.46
C LYS A 27 4.94 4.16 8.57
N TYR A 28 3.92 4.93 8.19
CA TYR A 28 2.94 5.52 9.12
C TYR A 28 1.65 4.71 9.17
N ASN A 29 1.64 3.53 8.56
CA ASN A 29 0.53 2.59 8.67
C ASN A 29 0.48 2.05 10.11
N ARG A 30 -0.71 2.07 10.68
CA ARG A 30 -1.07 1.41 11.92
C ARG A 30 -2.21 0.45 11.65
N PHE A 31 -2.19 -0.64 12.42
CA PHE A 31 -3.21 -1.67 12.40
C PHE A 31 -3.75 -1.82 13.80
N ASP A 32 -5.07 -1.81 13.93
CA ASP A 32 -5.76 -1.91 15.21
C ASP A 32 -7.00 -2.80 15.07
N LYS A 33 -7.56 -3.25 16.18
CA LYS A 33 -8.81 -4.01 16.17
C LYS A 33 -9.95 -3.14 16.71
N GLU A 34 -11.00 -2.98 15.91
CA GLU A 34 -12.21 -2.25 16.29
C GLU A 34 -13.43 -3.14 16.01
N ASP A 35 -14.24 -3.42 17.02
CA ASP A 35 -15.44 -4.29 16.92
C ASP A 35 -15.19 -5.66 16.26
N GLY A 36 -14.02 -6.25 16.52
CA GLY A 36 -13.63 -7.52 15.92
C GLY A 36 -13.31 -7.44 14.43
N MET A 37 -13.04 -6.24 13.90
CA MET A 37 -12.52 -6.00 12.56
C MET A 37 -11.08 -5.48 12.63
N LEU A 38 -10.30 -5.68 11.57
CA LEU A 38 -8.94 -5.16 11.45
C LEU A 38 -8.99 -3.79 10.77
N ARG A 39 -8.62 -2.76 11.51
CA ARG A 39 -8.57 -1.37 11.04
C ARG A 39 -7.18 -1.05 10.55
N PHE A 40 -7.08 -0.62 9.30
CA PHE A 40 -5.92 0.07 8.75
C PHE A 40 -6.07 1.58 8.94
N TYR A 41 -5.01 2.25 9.39
CA TYR A 41 -4.96 3.71 9.46
C TYR A 41 -3.58 4.22 9.06
N ASN A 42 -3.54 5.31 8.30
CA ASN A 42 -2.34 6.07 8.00
C ASN A 42 -2.50 7.50 8.51
N GLU A 43 -1.77 7.84 9.58
CA GLU A 43 -1.81 9.17 10.23
C GLU A 43 -1.45 10.28 9.26
N GLU A 44 -0.39 10.08 8.50
CA GLU A 44 0.12 11.11 7.62
C GLU A 44 -0.81 11.41 6.46
N LEU A 45 -1.51 10.42 5.92
CA LEU A 45 -2.45 10.63 4.82
C LEU A 45 -3.87 10.95 5.29
N ASN A 46 -4.13 10.89 6.61
CA ASN A 46 -5.46 10.92 7.20
C ASN A 46 -6.39 9.90 6.52
N VAL A 47 -5.96 8.64 6.41
CA VAL A 47 -6.65 7.56 5.68
C VAL A 47 -6.94 6.41 6.64
N LYS A 48 -8.21 6.08 6.89
CA LYS A 48 -8.69 4.95 7.72
C LYS A 48 -9.55 3.93 6.94
N SER A 49 -9.05 2.73 6.65
CA SER A 49 -9.86 1.68 6.04
C SER A 49 -10.20 0.61 7.07
N LEU A 50 -11.48 0.26 7.20
CA LEU A 50 -11.88 -0.95 7.92
C LEU A 50 -11.82 -2.14 6.98
N SER A 51 -11.24 -3.23 7.47
CA SER A 51 -11.13 -4.49 6.74
C SER A 51 -11.51 -5.65 7.63
N PHE A 52 -11.80 -6.78 6.99
CA PHE A 52 -12.18 -8.00 7.68
C PHE A 52 -10.97 -8.68 8.33
N ASN A 53 -11.20 -9.43 9.40
CA ASN A 53 -10.16 -10.15 10.14
C ASN A 53 -9.40 -11.21 9.33
N ASP A 54 -9.91 -11.60 8.17
CA ASP A 54 -9.30 -12.60 7.30
C ASP A 54 -8.27 -12.00 6.32
N TYR A 55 -8.19 -10.66 6.23
CA TYR A 55 -7.13 -9.98 5.50
C TYR A 55 -5.85 -9.87 6.33
N LYS A 56 -4.73 -10.12 5.67
CA LYS A 56 -3.40 -9.77 6.16
C LYS A 56 -2.88 -8.55 5.41
N PHE A 57 -2.13 -7.72 6.11
CA PHE A 57 -1.62 -6.45 5.58
C PHE A 57 -0.10 -6.46 5.44
N ALA A 58 0.37 -5.72 4.44
CA ALA A 58 1.78 -5.44 4.23
C ALA A 58 2.00 -3.94 3.98
N SER A 59 2.90 -3.36 4.76
CA SER A 59 3.39 -1.98 4.70
C SER A 59 4.82 -1.91 4.18
N ASN A 60 5.45 -3.06 3.91
CA ASN A 60 6.78 -3.14 3.32
C ASN A 60 6.95 -4.43 2.51
N LEU A 61 8.07 -4.54 1.80
CA LEU A 61 8.37 -5.67 0.93
C LEU A 61 8.56 -6.99 1.69
N GLY A 62 9.07 -6.96 2.93
CA GLY A 62 9.24 -8.16 3.75
C GLY A 62 7.88 -8.76 4.11
N GLU A 63 6.96 -7.92 4.61
CA GLU A 63 5.59 -8.30 4.91
C GLU A 63 4.86 -8.79 3.65
N PHE A 64 5.02 -8.09 2.52
CA PHE A 64 4.43 -8.51 1.25
C PHE A 64 4.80 -9.94 0.89
N LYS A 65 6.09 -10.27 0.93
CA LYS A 65 6.61 -11.60 0.62
C LYS A 65 6.11 -12.68 1.60
N SER A 66 5.73 -12.29 2.81
CA SER A 66 5.19 -13.22 3.81
C SER A 66 3.72 -13.56 3.60
N ILE A 67 2.97 -12.73 2.85
CA ILE A 67 1.52 -12.90 2.67
C ILE A 67 1.10 -13.08 1.22
N SER A 68 1.88 -12.61 0.25
CA SER A 68 1.63 -12.78 -1.18
C SER A 68 2.28 -14.06 -1.72
N LYS A 69 1.68 -14.61 -2.78
CA LYS A 69 2.30 -15.67 -3.60
C LYS A 69 3.42 -15.11 -4.49
N ASP A 70 3.42 -13.79 -4.73
CA ASP A 70 4.38 -13.12 -5.59
C ASP A 70 5.62 -12.63 -4.85
N SER A 71 6.74 -12.54 -5.56
CA SER A 71 8.00 -12.03 -5.01
C SER A 71 8.06 -10.49 -4.93
N LYS A 72 7.19 -9.80 -5.66
CA LYS A 72 7.10 -8.33 -5.70
C LYS A 72 5.66 -7.84 -5.91
N PRO A 73 5.30 -6.66 -5.37
CA PRO A 73 4.06 -5.97 -5.69
C PRO A 73 3.87 -5.71 -7.19
N LEU A 74 2.61 -5.74 -7.62
CA LEU A 74 2.23 -5.42 -9.00
C LEU A 74 2.26 -3.92 -9.29
N PHE A 75 2.17 -3.10 -8.25
CA PHE A 75 2.14 -1.64 -8.32
C PHE A 75 3.30 -1.05 -7.52
N GLU A 76 3.74 0.15 -7.90
CA GLU A 76 4.72 0.94 -7.15
C GLU A 76 4.02 1.98 -6.27
N ASN A 77 4.80 2.66 -5.42
CA ASN A 77 4.28 3.63 -4.45
C ASN A 77 3.14 3.07 -3.60
N VAL A 78 3.27 1.81 -3.20
CA VAL A 78 2.31 1.12 -2.34
C VAL A 78 2.29 1.78 -0.97
N ILE A 79 1.11 2.21 -0.54
CA ILE A 79 0.85 2.60 0.83
C ILE A 79 0.63 1.34 1.66
N VAL A 80 -0.29 0.49 1.22
CA VAL A 80 -0.57 -0.80 1.85
C VAL A 80 -1.02 -1.81 0.81
N TYR A 81 -0.61 -3.06 0.99
CA TYR A 81 -1.15 -4.23 0.30
C TYR A 81 -1.94 -5.06 1.31
N ALA A 82 -3.06 -5.62 0.89
CA ALA A 82 -3.87 -6.49 1.72
C ALA A 82 -4.31 -7.72 0.94
N ARG A 83 -4.23 -8.89 1.56
CA ARG A 83 -4.64 -10.15 0.94
C ARG A 83 -5.51 -10.96 1.88
N LYS A 84 -6.62 -11.48 1.36
CA LYS A 84 -7.49 -12.40 2.10
C LYS A 84 -6.83 -13.77 2.23
N THR A 85 -6.81 -14.30 3.45
CA THR A 85 -6.12 -15.56 3.76
C THR A 85 -6.75 -16.73 3.01
N GLY A 86 -5.92 -17.54 2.35
CA GLY A 86 -6.37 -18.74 1.63
C GLY A 86 -7.05 -18.48 0.29
N THR A 87 -7.11 -17.23 -0.18
CA THR A 87 -7.71 -16.88 -1.47
C THR A 87 -6.73 -16.09 -2.35
N ASP A 88 -7.15 -15.78 -3.58
CA ASP A 88 -6.45 -14.86 -4.49
C ASP A 88 -7.07 -13.45 -4.49
N GLN A 89 -7.89 -13.13 -3.49
CA GLN A 89 -8.49 -11.81 -3.34
C GLN A 89 -7.51 -10.88 -2.64
N ASP A 90 -7.23 -9.74 -3.27
CA ASP A 90 -6.36 -8.74 -2.72
C ASP A 90 -6.73 -7.32 -3.15
N PHE A 91 -6.18 -6.36 -2.42
CA PHE A 91 -6.25 -4.97 -2.83
C PHE A 91 -4.97 -4.22 -2.48
N TYR A 92 -4.79 -3.12 -3.20
CA TYR A 92 -3.71 -2.16 -2.97
C TYR A 92 -4.31 -0.79 -2.69
N ILE A 93 -3.68 -0.05 -1.78
CA ILE A 93 -3.78 1.40 -1.76
C ILE A 93 -2.43 1.95 -2.18
N ILE A 94 -2.41 2.78 -3.21
CA ILE A 94 -1.19 3.38 -3.75
C ILE A 94 -1.33 4.90 -3.84
N LYS A 95 -0.20 5.60 -3.80
CA LYS A 95 -0.16 7.06 -3.93
C LYS A 95 0.65 7.46 -5.15
N MET A 96 -0.03 7.87 -6.21
CA MET A 96 0.60 8.24 -7.50
C MET A 96 -0.19 9.36 -8.19
N ASN A 97 0.37 9.95 -9.24
CA ASN A 97 -0.38 10.88 -10.11
C ASN A 97 -1.19 10.15 -11.18
N TYR A 98 -0.69 8.99 -11.63
CA TYR A 98 -1.30 8.15 -12.64
C TYR A 98 -1.05 6.69 -12.29
N VAL A 99 -1.99 5.82 -12.65
CA VAL A 99 -1.87 4.37 -12.49
C VAL A 99 -2.10 3.71 -13.85
N ASN A 100 -1.22 2.78 -14.21
CA ASN A 100 -1.43 1.93 -15.37
C ASN A 100 -2.64 1.03 -15.10
N VAL A 101 -3.67 1.17 -15.92
CA VAL A 101 -4.86 0.33 -15.81
C VAL A 101 -4.48 -1.11 -16.04
N ARG A 102 -4.78 -1.98 -15.09
CA ARG A 102 -4.66 -3.41 -15.26
C ARG A 102 -6.04 -4.07 -15.31
N PRO A 103 -6.29 -4.99 -16.25
CA PRO A 103 -7.62 -5.56 -16.48
C PRO A 103 -8.13 -6.43 -15.33
N ASP A 104 -7.22 -6.93 -14.49
CA ASP A 104 -7.46 -7.76 -13.30
C ASP A 104 -7.87 -6.96 -12.05
N TYR A 105 -7.80 -5.62 -12.10
CA TYR A 105 -8.17 -4.75 -10.98
C TYR A 105 -9.27 -3.76 -11.34
N GLN A 106 -10.21 -3.55 -10.42
CA GLN A 106 -11.05 -2.36 -10.38
C GLN A 106 -10.23 -1.24 -9.73
N ILE A 107 -10.34 -0.02 -10.27
CA ILE A 107 -9.57 1.14 -9.81
C ILE A 107 -10.54 2.22 -9.34
N ILE A 108 -10.38 2.63 -8.09
CA ILE A 108 -11.14 3.72 -7.47
C ILE A 108 -10.15 4.83 -7.14
N LYS A 109 -10.43 6.03 -7.66
CA LYS A 109 -9.57 7.21 -7.46
C LYS A 109 -10.14 8.08 -6.35
N HIS A 110 -9.27 8.54 -5.46
CA HIS A 110 -9.62 9.45 -4.38
C HIS A 110 -8.61 10.59 -4.28
N HIS A 111 -9.10 11.83 -4.09
CA HIS A 111 -8.25 13.00 -3.95
C HIS A 111 -8.18 13.39 -2.48
N GLY A 112 -7.06 13.07 -1.82
CA GLY A 112 -6.79 13.50 -0.45
C GLY A 112 -5.97 14.78 -0.40
N GLU A 113 -5.82 15.33 0.81
CA GLU A 113 -5.08 16.58 1.04
C GLU A 113 -3.62 16.52 0.59
N LYS A 114 -2.97 15.37 0.79
CA LYS A 114 -1.57 15.13 0.39
C LYS A 114 -1.44 14.55 -1.02
N GLY A 115 -2.50 14.58 -1.82
CA GLY A 115 -2.54 14.17 -3.21
C GLY A 115 -3.43 12.95 -3.48
N THR A 116 -3.34 12.44 -4.70
CA THR A 116 -4.21 11.36 -5.18
C THR A 116 -3.81 10.00 -4.61
N LEU A 117 -4.82 9.28 -4.13
CA LEU A 117 -4.76 7.88 -3.76
C LEU A 117 -5.57 7.06 -4.75
N PHE A 118 -5.11 5.85 -5.02
CA PHE A 118 -5.86 4.86 -5.78
C PHE A 118 -6.05 3.62 -4.93
N LEU A 119 -7.28 3.18 -4.82
CA LEU A 119 -7.65 1.85 -4.34
C LEU A 119 -7.78 0.93 -5.55
N LEU A 120 -7.06 -0.19 -5.52
CA LEU A 120 -7.10 -1.20 -6.57
C LEU A 120 -7.58 -2.51 -5.95
N ILE A 121 -8.78 -2.94 -6.29
CA ILE A 121 -9.38 -4.18 -5.78
C ILE A 121 -9.31 -5.24 -6.88
N SER A 122 -8.80 -6.43 -6.57
CA SER A 122 -8.75 -7.53 -7.53
C SER A 122 -10.18 -7.92 -7.95
N LYS A 123 -10.42 -8.11 -9.25
CA LYS A 123 -11.78 -8.42 -9.78
C LYS A 123 -12.32 -9.79 -9.35
N ASN A 124 -11.51 -10.65 -8.76
CA ASN A 124 -11.93 -11.91 -8.15
C ASN A 124 -12.36 -11.75 -6.66
N THR A 125 -12.29 -10.54 -6.12
CA THR A 125 -12.85 -10.20 -4.80
C THR A 125 -14.35 -10.39 -4.83
N ALA A 126 -14.91 -11.00 -3.78
CA ALA A 126 -16.36 -11.17 -3.67
C ALA A 126 -17.05 -9.80 -3.71
N GLU A 127 -18.21 -9.71 -4.37
CA GLU A 127 -18.89 -8.42 -4.58
C GLU A 127 -19.18 -7.67 -3.27
N GLU A 128 -19.60 -8.40 -2.22
CA GLU A 128 -19.86 -7.84 -0.89
C GLU A 128 -18.58 -7.28 -0.25
N ASP A 129 -17.46 -8.00 -0.36
CA ASP A 129 -16.17 -7.55 0.15
C ASP A 129 -15.69 -6.31 -0.61
N ALA A 130 -15.79 -6.32 -1.95
CA ALA A 130 -15.39 -5.20 -2.80
C ALA A 130 -16.19 -3.94 -2.48
N LYS A 131 -17.53 -4.04 -2.38
CA LYS A 131 -18.41 -2.92 -2.00
C LYS A 131 -18.01 -2.36 -0.64
N ARG A 132 -17.75 -3.21 0.35
CA ARG A 132 -17.38 -2.74 1.68
C ARG A 132 -16.00 -2.09 1.70
N ILE A 133 -15.00 -2.67 1.02
CA ILE A 133 -13.67 -2.05 0.89
C ILE A 133 -13.80 -0.68 0.23
N GLU A 134 -14.60 -0.56 -0.82
CA GLU A 134 -14.89 0.72 -1.51
C GLU A 134 -15.59 1.73 -0.59
N GLU A 135 -16.63 1.32 0.14
CA GLU A 135 -17.35 2.19 1.08
C GLU A 135 -16.45 2.69 2.20
N GLU A 136 -15.65 1.81 2.80
CA GLU A 136 -14.70 2.16 3.86
C GLU A 136 -13.56 3.03 3.32
N PHE A 137 -13.14 2.81 2.07
CA PHE A 137 -12.22 3.70 1.37
C PHE A 137 -12.87 5.06 1.04
N GLY A 138 -14.18 5.11 0.78
CA GLY A 138 -14.91 6.37 0.60
C GLY A 138 -15.04 7.19 1.88
N LYS A 139 -15.14 6.51 3.03
CA LYS A 139 -15.21 7.12 4.37
C LYS A 139 -13.87 7.71 4.86
N LEU A 140 -12.82 7.57 4.05
CA LEU A 140 -11.44 7.89 4.42
C LEU A 140 -11.14 9.33 4.80
N ILE A 141 -12.04 10.28 4.53
CA ILE A 141 -11.78 11.70 4.81
C ILE A 141 -12.92 12.27 5.61
N LYS A 142 -12.65 12.49 6.90
CA LYS A 142 -13.29 13.51 7.72
C LYS A 142 -12.23 14.47 8.21
#